data_AF-A0A1F5B0Y1-F1
#
_entry.id   AF-A0A1F5B0Y1-F1
#
_cell.length_a   1.000
_cell.length_b   1.000
_cell.length_c   1.000
_cell.angle_alpha   90.00
_cell.angle_beta   90.00
_cell.angle_gamma   90.00
#
_symmetry.space_group_name_H-M   'P 1'
#
loop_
_entity.id
_entity.type
_entity.pdbx_description
1 polymer ?
#
loop_
_entity_poly.entity_id
_entity_poly.type
_entity_poly.pdbx_seq_one_letter_code
_entity_poly.pdbx_strand_id
1 'polypeptide(L)'
;MPSRYRVASIIVLLAAWSGLLIFPACRPAPTEAEMKAMIEIRDVETKWVSKEYRAWPPKLVLVPSISFRVKNLSDKPLTYVNFNAIFKFKDDQENLGDCFLAAIRRTPVPPGGMSPVILLVSNFGVEGKTLASFENNPMWKPVIIKLFAQNRGSDHILLGTYPCSKTIDFTEPAPAETGPGEKKSNQ
;
A
#
# COMPACT_ATOMS: atom_id res chain seq x y z
N MET A 1 16.82 29.27 77.62
CA MET A 1 15.52 29.22 76.93
C MET A 1 15.77 29.23 75.43
N PRO A 2 15.52 28.14 74.69
CA PRO A 2 15.89 28.05 73.29
C PRO A 2 14.80 28.59 72.34
N SER A 3 15.31 29.32 71.35
CA SER A 3 14.78 29.66 70.02
C SER A 3 13.50 28.94 69.58
N ARG A 4 12.39 29.67 69.64
CA ARG A 4 11.22 29.48 68.77
C ARG A 4 11.57 30.17 67.44
N TYR A 5 11.11 29.67 66.29
CA TYR A 5 11.35 30.25 64.94
C TYR A 5 12.61 29.81 64.17
N ARG A 6 12.92 28.51 64.03
CA ARG A 6 13.81 28.04 62.93
C ARG A 6 13.43 26.71 62.25
N VAL A 7 12.23 26.17 62.47
CA VAL A 7 11.85 24.87 61.86
C VAL A 7 10.70 24.98 60.85
N ALA A 8 10.02 26.12 60.75
CA ALA A 8 8.82 26.24 59.91
C ALA A 8 9.09 26.66 58.44
N SER A 9 10.33 26.64 57.95
CA SER A 9 10.65 27.13 56.59
C SER A 9 11.26 26.10 55.64
N ILE A 10 11.39 24.83 56.04
CA ILE A 10 11.98 23.77 55.18
C ILE A 10 10.92 22.81 54.61
N ILE A 11 9.64 22.95 54.95
CA ILE A 11 8.58 22.07 54.42
C ILE A 11 7.89 22.66 53.17
N VAL A 12 8.04 23.96 52.89
CA VAL A 12 7.37 24.60 51.72
C VAL A 12 8.17 24.45 50.42
N LEU A 13 9.46 24.12 50.47
CA LEU A 13 10.30 23.97 49.25
C LEU A 13 10.31 22.55 48.65
N LEU A 14 9.77 21.54 49.34
CA LEU A 14 9.68 20.17 48.80
C LEU A 14 8.36 19.87 48.07
N ALA A 15 7.33 20.72 48.23
CA ALA A 15 6.04 20.56 47.57
C ALA A 15 5.95 21.26 46.19
N ALA A 16 6.95 22.06 45.81
CA ALA A 16 6.97 22.82 44.56
C ALA A 16 7.69 22.10 43.39
N TRP A 17 8.16 20.88 43.61
CA TRP A 17 8.89 20.08 42.60
C TRP A 17 8.21 18.74 42.32
N SER A 18 6.89 18.69 42.49
CA SER A 18 6.05 17.59 41.99
C SER A 18 5.22 18.01 40.77
N GLY A 19 5.53 19.19 40.23
CA GLY A 19 4.92 19.73 39.02
C GLY A 19 5.39 18.98 37.77
N LEU A 20 4.59 18.00 37.37
CA LEU A 20 4.24 17.78 35.97
C LEU A 20 5.32 17.14 35.07
N LEU A 21 5.72 15.91 35.39
CA LEU A 21 6.10 14.94 34.35
C LEU A 21 4.82 14.40 33.66
N ILE A 22 4.07 15.27 32.97
CA ILE A 22 3.18 14.79 31.90
C ILE A 22 4.12 14.49 30.73
N PHE A 23 4.67 13.29 30.71
CA PHE A 23 5.28 12.76 29.50
C PHE A 23 4.22 12.86 28.38
N PRO A 24 4.58 13.32 27.16
CA PRO A 24 3.65 13.25 26.04
C PRO A 24 3.32 11.76 25.87
N ALA A 25 2.10 11.37 26.26
CA ALA A 25 1.67 10.00 26.16
C ALA A 25 1.84 9.58 24.70
N CYS A 26 2.79 8.67 24.46
CA CYS A 26 2.85 7.92 23.21
C CYS A 26 1.46 7.29 23.07
N ARG A 27 0.64 7.85 22.19
CA ARG A 27 -0.68 7.28 21.93
C ARG A 27 -0.46 5.86 21.40
N PRO A 28 -1.14 4.85 21.96
CA PRO A 28 -1.01 3.49 21.46
C PRO A 28 -1.40 3.44 19.99
N ALA A 29 -0.85 2.45 19.26
CA ALA A 29 -1.30 2.17 17.91
C ALA A 29 -2.82 1.89 17.91
N PRO A 30 -3.54 2.30 16.85
CA PRO A 30 -4.97 2.03 16.75
C PRO A 30 -5.23 0.52 16.69
N THR A 31 -6.29 0.10 17.37
CA THR A 31 -6.82 -1.27 17.30
C THR A 31 -7.42 -1.56 15.91
N GLU A 32 -7.70 -2.83 15.61
CA GLU A 32 -8.38 -3.23 14.37
C GLU A 32 -9.71 -2.48 14.16
N ALA A 33 -10.53 -2.40 15.22
CA ALA A 33 -11.84 -1.76 15.15
C ALA A 33 -11.70 -0.25 14.88
N GLU A 34 -10.75 0.42 15.54
CA GLU A 34 -10.48 1.83 15.31
C GLU A 34 -9.93 2.08 13.90
N MET A 35 -9.04 1.20 13.42
CA MET A 35 -8.47 1.28 12.07
C MET A 35 -9.55 1.22 10.99
N LYS A 36 -10.48 0.26 11.14
CA LYS A 36 -11.63 0.09 10.23
C LYS A 36 -12.65 1.23 10.34
N ALA A 37 -12.80 1.82 11.52
CA ALA A 37 -13.70 2.96 11.72
C ALA A 37 -13.16 4.27 11.13
N MET A 38 -11.82 4.45 11.08
CA MET A 38 -11.22 5.70 10.60
C MET A 38 -10.93 5.74 9.10
N ILE A 39 -10.82 4.59 8.43
CA ILE A 39 -10.47 4.48 7.01
C ILE A 39 -11.60 3.83 6.24
N GLU A 40 -12.01 4.49 5.17
CA GLU A 40 -12.85 3.90 4.15
C GLU A 40 -12.12 3.87 2.81
N ILE A 41 -12.13 2.70 2.16
CA ILE A 41 -11.54 2.52 0.83
C ILE A 41 -12.60 2.88 -0.23
N ARG A 42 -12.22 3.76 -1.17
CA ARG A 42 -13.08 4.25 -2.26
C ARG A 42 -12.38 4.10 -3.60
N ASP A 43 -13.17 4.20 -4.67
CA ASP A 43 -12.70 4.22 -6.06
C ASP A 43 -11.76 3.05 -6.39
N VAL A 44 -12.13 1.86 -5.91
CA VAL A 44 -11.32 0.65 -6.13
C VAL A 44 -11.40 0.24 -7.59
N GLU A 45 -10.24 0.12 -8.20
CA GLU A 45 -10.07 -0.43 -9.54
C GLU A 45 -8.98 -1.51 -9.48
N THR A 46 -9.22 -2.61 -10.17
CA THR A 46 -8.26 -3.70 -10.29
C THR A 46 -8.04 -4.02 -11.76
N LYS A 47 -6.80 -4.26 -12.14
CA LYS A 47 -6.42 -4.53 -13.54
C LYS A 47 -5.07 -5.22 -13.63
N TRP A 48 -4.77 -5.76 -14.79
CA TRP A 48 -3.45 -6.29 -15.12
C TRP A 48 -2.65 -5.27 -15.91
N VAL A 49 -1.39 -5.06 -15.50
CA VAL A 49 -0.46 -4.12 -16.14
C VAL A 49 0.79 -4.85 -16.61
N SER A 50 1.47 -4.30 -17.62
CA SER A 50 2.74 -4.87 -18.08
C SER A 50 3.87 -4.59 -17.09
N LYS A 51 4.52 -5.64 -16.62
CA LYS A 51 5.78 -5.55 -15.87
C LYS A 51 7.00 -5.62 -16.79
N GLU A 52 6.94 -6.48 -17.80
CA GLU A 52 7.99 -6.64 -18.80
C GLU A 52 7.35 -6.86 -20.17
N TYR A 53 7.89 -6.21 -21.20
CA TYR A 53 7.54 -6.47 -22.59
C TYR A 53 8.80 -6.49 -23.45
N ARG A 54 8.89 -7.45 -24.37
CA ARG A 54 9.96 -7.59 -25.34
C ARG A 54 9.38 -8.13 -26.65
N ALA A 55 9.69 -7.45 -27.75
CA ALA A 55 9.26 -7.90 -29.08
C ALA A 55 10.09 -9.11 -29.58
N TRP A 56 11.39 -9.17 -29.28
CA TRP A 56 12.27 -10.28 -29.69
C TRP A 56 13.33 -10.64 -28.62
N PRO A 57 13.42 -11.92 -28.17
CA PRO A 57 12.37 -12.94 -28.30
C PRO A 57 11.05 -12.47 -27.65
N PRO A 58 9.87 -12.83 -28.18
CA PRO A 58 8.59 -12.37 -27.65
C PRO A 58 8.40 -12.73 -26.19
N LYS A 59 8.17 -11.71 -25.36
CA LYS A 59 7.88 -11.87 -23.93
C LYS A 59 6.96 -10.76 -23.47
N LEU A 60 5.92 -11.11 -22.74
CA LEU A 60 5.03 -10.18 -22.05
C LEU A 60 4.72 -10.76 -20.67
N VAL A 61 5.08 -10.04 -19.61
CA VAL A 61 4.75 -10.41 -18.23
C VAL A 61 3.69 -9.43 -17.73
N LEU A 62 2.50 -9.95 -17.45
CA LEU A 62 1.41 -9.18 -16.86
C LEU A 62 1.33 -9.46 -15.36
N VAL A 63 1.17 -8.39 -14.57
CA VAL A 63 1.02 -8.47 -13.11
C VAL A 63 -0.31 -7.84 -12.68
N PRO A 64 -0.99 -8.39 -11.67
CA PRO A 64 -2.19 -7.78 -11.14
C PRO A 64 -1.84 -6.50 -10.36
N SER A 65 -2.79 -5.57 -10.34
CA SER A 65 -2.68 -4.29 -9.65
C SER A 65 -4.01 -3.89 -9.02
N ILE A 66 -3.94 -3.08 -7.98
CA ILE A 66 -5.08 -2.42 -7.35
C ILE A 66 -4.78 -0.94 -7.17
N SER A 67 -5.70 -0.10 -7.65
CA SER A 67 -5.74 1.34 -7.37
C SER A 67 -6.95 1.65 -6.50
N PHE A 68 -6.78 2.58 -5.56
CA PHE A 68 -7.85 3.02 -4.67
C PHE A 68 -7.53 4.39 -4.07
N ARG A 69 -8.54 5.00 -3.45
CA ARG A 69 -8.39 6.18 -2.58
C ARG A 69 -8.84 5.85 -1.16
N VAL A 70 -8.33 6.64 -0.22
CA VAL A 70 -8.63 6.52 1.21
C VAL A 70 -9.42 7.74 1.63
N LYS A 71 -10.63 7.51 2.16
CA LYS A 71 -11.41 8.53 2.85
C LYS A 71 -11.11 8.48 4.33
N ASN A 72 -10.77 9.63 4.91
CA ASN A 72 -10.60 9.77 6.34
C ASN A 72 -11.96 10.01 7.01
N LEU A 73 -12.43 9.05 7.81
CA LEU A 73 -13.68 9.14 8.55
C LEU A 73 -13.50 9.64 9.98
N SER A 74 -12.25 9.85 10.43
CA SER A 74 -11.97 10.33 11.77
C SER A 74 -12.03 11.86 11.88
N ASP A 75 -12.05 12.33 13.12
CA ASP A 75 -11.97 13.74 13.51
C ASP A 75 -10.54 14.32 13.46
N LYS A 76 -9.54 13.49 13.14
CA LYS A 76 -8.11 13.85 13.15
C LYS A 76 -7.49 13.63 11.77
N PRO A 77 -6.43 14.38 11.43
CA PRO A 77 -5.68 14.10 10.21
C PRO A 77 -5.11 12.68 10.22
N LEU A 78 -5.35 11.94 9.14
CA LEU A 78 -4.81 10.61 8.94
C LEU A 78 -3.34 10.73 8.51
N THR A 79 -2.45 10.11 9.28
CA THR A 79 -0.99 10.19 9.12
C THR A 79 -0.39 8.82 9.33
N TYR A 80 0.78 8.57 8.74
CA TYR A 80 1.57 7.35 8.96
C TYR A 80 0.86 6.03 8.64
N VAL A 81 0.07 6.02 7.57
CA VAL A 81 -0.60 4.79 7.08
C VAL A 81 0.23 4.13 6.00
N ASN A 82 0.52 2.85 6.21
CA ASN A 82 1.06 1.93 5.20
C ASN A 82 -0.06 1.07 4.66
N PHE A 83 0.08 0.67 3.40
CA PHE A 83 -0.75 -0.36 2.80
C PHE A 83 0.12 -1.53 2.36
N ASN A 84 -0.45 -2.73 2.48
CA ASN A 84 0.11 -3.93 1.88
C ASN A 84 -0.99 -4.63 1.09
N ALA A 85 -0.69 -5.05 -0.14
CA ALA A 85 -1.55 -5.91 -0.92
C ALA A 85 -0.89 -7.27 -1.06
N ILE A 86 -1.67 -8.33 -0.82
CA ILE A 86 -1.28 -9.71 -1.10
C ILE A 86 -2.14 -10.22 -2.26
N PHE A 87 -1.50 -10.66 -3.33
CA PHE A 87 -2.14 -11.11 -4.56
C PHE A 87 -2.09 -12.63 -4.63
N LYS A 88 -3.23 -13.30 -4.70
CA LYS A 88 -3.30 -14.77 -4.70
C LYS A 88 -4.20 -15.28 -5.80
N PHE A 89 -3.92 -16.45 -6.35
CA PHE A 89 -4.93 -17.15 -7.14
C PHE A 89 -6.07 -17.60 -6.22
N LYS A 90 -7.31 -17.49 -6.70
CA LYS A 90 -8.52 -17.67 -5.87
C LYS A 90 -8.59 -19.02 -5.17
N ASP A 91 -8.21 -20.09 -5.89
CA ASP A 91 -8.38 -21.48 -5.47
C ASP A 91 -7.03 -22.17 -5.26
N ASP A 92 -5.94 -21.40 -5.15
CA ASP A 92 -4.58 -21.91 -5.02
C ASP A 92 -3.98 -21.48 -3.68
N GLN A 93 -3.04 -22.28 -3.16
CA GLN A 93 -2.23 -21.87 -2.02
C GLN A 93 -1.09 -20.92 -2.45
N GLU A 94 -0.76 -20.93 -3.75
CA GLU A 94 0.30 -20.10 -4.31
C GLU A 94 -0.02 -18.60 -4.25
N ASN A 95 0.98 -17.84 -3.78
CA ASN A 95 0.93 -16.38 -3.77
C ASN A 95 1.42 -15.87 -5.13
N LEU A 96 0.61 -15.06 -5.79
CA LEU A 96 1.01 -14.29 -6.97
C LEU A 96 1.63 -12.95 -6.54
N GLY A 97 2.40 -12.96 -5.44
CA GLY A 97 3.16 -11.82 -4.97
C GLY A 97 2.47 -10.88 -3.98
N ASP A 98 3.19 -9.81 -3.66
CA ASP A 98 2.79 -8.81 -2.67
C ASP A 98 3.41 -7.43 -3.00
N CYS A 99 2.85 -6.39 -2.37
CA CYS A 99 3.34 -5.02 -2.50
C CYS A 99 3.13 -4.26 -1.20
N PHE A 100 4.19 -3.67 -0.63
CA PHE A 100 4.14 -2.78 0.52
C PHE A 100 4.39 -1.34 0.09
N LEU A 101 3.58 -0.40 0.59
CA LEU A 101 3.72 1.03 0.29
C LEU A 101 3.43 1.89 1.53
N ALA A 102 4.38 2.75 1.87
CA ALA A 102 4.20 3.79 2.88
C ALA A 102 3.45 5.02 2.31
N ALA A 103 2.15 4.84 2.04
CA ALA A 103 1.38 5.79 1.22
C ALA A 103 1.10 7.14 1.89
N ILE A 104 0.66 7.15 3.15
CA ILE A 104 0.30 8.39 3.86
C ILE A 104 1.39 8.68 4.89
N ARG A 105 2.26 9.65 4.59
CA ARG A 105 3.41 10.02 5.42
C ARG A 105 3.57 11.52 5.56
N ARG A 106 4.05 12.17 4.51
CA ARG A 106 4.37 13.61 4.53
C ARG A 106 3.13 14.48 4.37
N THR A 107 2.19 14.04 3.54
CA THR A 107 0.94 14.75 3.28
C THR A 107 -0.19 14.04 4.03
N PRO A 108 -0.68 14.59 5.15
CA PRO A 108 -1.80 14.01 5.88
C PRO A 108 -3.09 14.10 5.06
N VAL A 109 -4.01 13.15 5.27
CA VAL A 109 -5.38 13.27 4.76
C VAL A 109 -6.22 13.96 5.84
N PRO A 110 -6.76 15.17 5.60
CA PRO A 110 -7.54 15.88 6.60
C PRO A 110 -8.83 15.12 6.98
N PRO A 111 -9.47 15.42 8.13
CA PRO A 111 -10.78 14.87 8.49
C PRO A 111 -11.80 15.02 7.37
N GLY A 112 -12.53 13.95 7.03
CA GLY A 112 -13.48 13.91 5.91
C GLY A 112 -12.85 13.96 4.51
N GLY A 113 -11.54 14.16 4.42
CA GLY A 113 -10.80 14.31 3.18
C GLY A 113 -10.51 12.99 2.47
N MET A 114 -10.03 13.12 1.23
CA MET A 114 -9.66 12.01 0.35
C MET A 114 -8.15 12.04 0.06
N SER A 115 -7.53 10.88 0.03
CA SER A 115 -6.15 10.74 -0.44
C SER A 115 -6.05 10.90 -1.96
N PRO A 116 -4.84 11.15 -2.49
CA PRO A 116 -4.51 10.82 -3.87
C PRO A 116 -4.74 9.32 -4.15
N VAL A 117 -4.75 8.96 -5.43
CA VAL A 117 -4.80 7.54 -5.84
C VAL A 117 -3.55 6.83 -5.36
N ILE A 118 -3.75 5.70 -4.68
CA ILE A 118 -2.72 4.79 -4.22
C ILE A 118 -2.75 3.59 -5.17
N LEU A 119 -1.59 3.23 -5.72
CA LEU A 119 -1.42 2.08 -6.62
C LEU A 119 -0.51 1.05 -5.97
N LEU A 120 -0.96 -0.20 -5.91
CA LEU A 120 -0.16 -1.35 -5.49
C LEU A 120 -0.11 -2.34 -6.66
N VAL A 121 1.10 -2.77 -7.00
CA VAL A 121 1.36 -3.67 -8.14
C VAL A 121 2.12 -4.88 -7.64
N SER A 122 1.70 -6.07 -8.05
CA SER A 122 2.38 -7.28 -7.63
C SER A 122 3.81 -7.36 -8.18
N ASN A 123 4.71 -7.92 -7.37
CA ASN A 123 6.06 -8.30 -7.77
C ASN A 123 6.09 -9.55 -8.68
N PHE A 124 5.04 -10.39 -8.71
CA PHE A 124 4.94 -11.57 -9.57
C PHE A 124 3.69 -11.55 -10.44
N GLY A 125 3.73 -12.29 -11.54
CA GLY A 125 2.69 -12.26 -12.54
C GLY A 125 2.75 -13.46 -13.47
N VAL A 126 1.97 -13.37 -14.53
CA VAL A 126 1.84 -14.42 -15.54
C VAL A 126 2.66 -14.02 -16.76
N GLU A 127 3.49 -14.95 -17.22
CA GLU A 127 4.28 -14.78 -18.43
C GLU A 127 3.53 -15.33 -19.64
N GLY A 128 3.55 -14.56 -20.73
CA GLY A 128 3.07 -14.92 -22.05
C GLY A 128 4.00 -14.33 -23.13
N LYS A 129 3.55 -14.37 -24.38
CA LYS A 129 4.29 -13.83 -25.54
C LYS A 129 3.64 -12.57 -26.10
N THR A 130 2.31 -12.56 -26.17
CA THR A 130 1.44 -11.49 -26.68
C THR A 130 0.17 -11.42 -25.84
N LEU A 131 -0.65 -10.39 -26.00
CA LEU A 131 -1.97 -10.26 -25.38
C LEU A 131 -2.85 -11.48 -25.68
N ALA A 132 -2.89 -11.92 -26.94
CA ALA A 132 -3.65 -13.11 -27.36
C ALA A 132 -3.16 -14.39 -26.67
N SER A 133 -1.88 -14.46 -26.29
CA SER A 133 -1.34 -15.66 -25.62
C SER A 133 -1.93 -15.91 -24.23
N PHE A 134 -2.52 -14.89 -23.59
CA PHE A 134 -3.11 -15.03 -22.26
C PHE A 134 -4.48 -15.72 -22.27
N GLU A 135 -5.21 -15.72 -23.39
CA GLU A 135 -6.52 -16.37 -23.50
C GLU A 135 -6.45 -17.87 -23.22
N ASN A 136 -5.37 -18.52 -23.67
CA ASN A 136 -5.14 -19.96 -23.53
C ASN A 136 -4.07 -20.29 -22.48
N ASN A 137 -3.62 -19.31 -21.69
CA ASN A 137 -2.57 -19.53 -20.71
C ASN A 137 -3.15 -20.19 -19.44
N PRO A 138 -2.70 -21.39 -19.05
CA PRO A 138 -3.22 -22.09 -17.86
C PRO A 138 -2.94 -21.35 -16.55
N MET A 139 -1.96 -20.44 -16.53
CA MET A 139 -1.65 -19.59 -15.38
C MET A 139 -2.53 -18.32 -15.33
N TRP A 140 -3.33 -18.05 -16.37
CA TRP A 140 -4.28 -16.93 -16.42
C TRP A 140 -5.57 -17.23 -15.65
N LYS A 141 -5.42 -17.43 -14.35
CA LYS A 141 -6.49 -17.81 -13.41
C LYS A 141 -7.08 -16.59 -12.69
N PRO A 142 -8.28 -16.70 -12.10
CA PRO A 142 -8.83 -15.66 -11.23
C PRO A 142 -7.91 -15.35 -10.04
N VAL A 143 -7.68 -14.05 -9.80
CA VAL A 143 -6.83 -13.55 -8.70
C VAL A 143 -7.70 -12.80 -7.69
N ILE A 144 -7.39 -12.99 -6.42
CA ILE A 144 -7.94 -12.25 -5.28
C ILE A 144 -6.83 -11.42 -4.64
N ILE A 145 -7.18 -10.18 -4.28
CA ILE A 145 -6.31 -9.19 -3.69
C ILE A 145 -6.78 -8.92 -2.28
N LYS A 146 -5.94 -9.23 -1.28
CA LYS A 146 -6.19 -8.89 0.12
C LYS A 146 -5.47 -7.59 0.43
N LEU A 147 -6.23 -6.55 0.77
CA LEU A 147 -5.71 -5.23 1.10
C LEU A 147 -5.63 -5.06 2.61
N PHE A 148 -4.43 -4.79 3.10
CA PHE A 148 -4.14 -4.53 4.50
C PHE A 148 -3.69 -3.10 4.69
N ALA A 149 -3.94 -2.56 5.87
CA ALA A 149 -3.37 -1.30 6.29
C ALA A 149 -2.73 -1.42 7.66
N GLN A 150 -1.74 -0.56 7.90
CA GLN A 150 -1.00 -0.49 9.14
C GLN A 150 -0.80 0.98 9.50
N ASN A 151 -1.00 1.34 10.77
CA ASN A 151 -0.80 2.71 11.24
C ASN A 151 0.02 2.71 12.53
N ARG A 152 1.07 3.55 12.61
CA ARG A 152 1.91 3.76 13.81
C ARG A 152 2.37 2.48 14.51
N GLY A 153 2.66 1.42 13.75
CA GLY A 153 3.12 0.14 14.31
C GLY A 153 2.01 -0.80 14.79
N SER A 154 0.75 -0.55 14.42
CA SER A 154 -0.31 -1.55 14.56
C SER A 154 0.03 -2.84 13.83
N ASP A 155 -0.77 -3.89 14.06
CA ASP A 155 -0.77 -5.05 13.17
C ASP A 155 -1.26 -4.68 11.76
N HIS A 156 -1.04 -5.59 10.81
CA HIS A 156 -1.61 -5.50 9.47
C HIS A 156 -3.11 -5.84 9.53
N ILE A 157 -3.95 -4.82 9.46
CA ILE A 157 -5.40 -4.96 9.53
C ILE A 157 -5.97 -5.17 8.13
N LEU A 158 -6.70 -6.26 7.93
CA LEU A 158 -7.40 -6.54 6.67
C LEU A 158 -8.55 -5.53 6.48
N LEU A 159 -8.45 -4.69 5.46
CA LEU A 159 -9.48 -3.71 5.10
C LEU A 159 -10.50 -4.28 4.11
N GLY A 160 -10.06 -5.16 3.21
CA GLY A 160 -10.94 -5.72 2.19
C GLY A 160 -10.28 -6.82 1.37
N THR A 161 -11.14 -7.59 0.72
CA THR A 161 -10.75 -8.63 -0.24
C THR A 161 -11.45 -8.33 -1.57
N TYR A 162 -10.66 -8.12 -2.62
CA TYR A 162 -11.14 -7.67 -3.92
C TYR A 162 -10.80 -8.70 -5.01
N PRO A 163 -11.74 -9.06 -5.89
CA PRO A 163 -11.39 -9.80 -7.10
C PRO A 163 -10.57 -8.90 -8.03
N CYS A 164 -9.54 -9.45 -8.66
CA CYS A 164 -8.83 -8.77 -9.74
C CYS A 164 -9.64 -8.90 -11.02
N SER A 165 -9.95 -7.77 -11.67
CA SER A 165 -10.52 -7.78 -13.02
C SER A 165 -9.58 -8.47 -14.00
N LYS A 166 -10.13 -9.02 -15.08
CA LYS A 166 -9.36 -9.51 -16.23
C LYS A 166 -9.00 -8.41 -17.23
N THR A 167 -9.36 -7.15 -16.95
CA THR A 167 -8.97 -6.00 -17.77
C THR A 167 -7.44 -5.90 -17.83
N ILE A 168 -6.89 -5.84 -19.05
CA ILE A 168 -5.47 -5.65 -19.30
C ILE A 168 -5.27 -4.20 -19.76
N ASP A 169 -4.43 -3.46 -19.04
CA ASP A 169 -4.00 -2.11 -19.37
C ASP A 169 -2.61 -2.17 -20.00
N PHE A 170 -2.58 -2.69 -21.22
CA PHE A 170 -1.41 -2.77 -22.06
C PHE A 170 -1.84 -2.80 -23.53
N THR A 171 -1.15 -2.02 -24.36
CA THR A 171 -1.32 -2.05 -25.81
C THR A 171 0.01 -2.47 -26.42
N GLU A 172 -0.03 -3.48 -27.28
CA GLU A 172 1.17 -3.91 -28.01
C GLU A 172 1.62 -2.79 -28.97
N PRO A 173 2.90 -2.43 -28.97
CA PRO A 173 3.43 -1.51 -29.97
C PRO A 173 3.32 -2.16 -31.36
N ALA A 174 3.08 -1.33 -32.37
CA ALA A 174 3.07 -1.79 -33.76
C ALA A 174 4.39 -2.50 -34.09
N PRO A 175 4.37 -3.54 -34.94
CA PRO A 175 5.60 -4.16 -35.43
C PRO A 175 6.50 -3.07 -36.01
N ALA A 176 7.74 -2.98 -35.54
CA ALA A 176 8.70 -2.12 -36.19
C ALA A 176 8.80 -2.55 -37.65
N GLU A 177 8.48 -1.65 -38.58
CA GLU A 177 8.73 -1.89 -40.00
C GLU A 177 10.21 -2.25 -40.12
N THR A 178 10.49 -3.51 -40.44
CA THR A 178 11.82 -3.91 -40.87
C THR A 178 12.09 -3.12 -42.13
N GLY A 179 12.88 -2.05 -42.01
CA GLY A 179 13.43 -1.34 -43.16
C GLY A 179 14.07 -2.36 -44.11
N PRO A 180 13.95 -2.16 -45.44
CA PRO A 180 14.38 -3.13 -46.43
C PRO A 180 15.83 -3.53 -46.16
N GLY A 181 16.04 -4.84 -46.03
CA GLY A 181 17.30 -5.44 -45.61
C GLY A 181 18.49 -4.84 -46.35
N GLU A 182 19.45 -4.34 -45.57
CA GLU A 182 20.77 -4.02 -46.05
C GLU A 182 21.40 -5.33 -46.54
N LYS A 183 21.23 -5.61 -47.84
CA LYS A 183 22.01 -6.63 -48.55
C LYS A 183 23.46 -6.23 -48.39
N LYS A 184 24.17 -6.85 -47.44
CA LYS A 184 25.63 -6.88 -47.47
C LYS A 184 26.05 -7.60 -48.75
N SER A 185 26.34 -6.81 -49.77
CA SER A 185 27.06 -7.24 -50.96
C SER A 185 28.42 -7.74 -50.50
N ASN A 186 28.67 -9.04 -50.66
CA ASN A 186 30.04 -9.55 -50.69
C ASN A 186 30.77 -8.88 -51.86
N GLN A 187 31.88 -8.23 -51.56
CA GLN A 187 33.02 -8.05 -52.46
C GLN A 187 34.30 -8.26 -51.66
#